data_AF-A0A7Y5K875-F1
#
_entry.id   AF-A0A7Y5K875-F1
#
_cell.length_a   1.000
_cell.length_b   1.000
_cell.length_c   1.000
_cell.angle_alpha   90.00
_cell.angle_beta   90.00
_cell.angle_gamma   90.00
#
_symmetry.space_group_name_H-M   'P 1'
#
loop_
_entity.id
_entity.type
_entity.pdbx_description
1 polymer ?
#
loop_
_entity_poly.entity_id
_entity_poly.type
_entity_poly.pdbx_seq_one_letter_code
_entity_poly.pdbx_strand_id
1 'polypeptide(L)'
;MKTLLKFLLLVVVFLSISACGNSHSPQQSAEQVSAAASVRFTSGNSACRIPFQIVDELMIVPVTVNDSLQLNLIFDTGFGTEGAMLFDAEIGTTLGLKYVSQAVLGGGGGVDNKTANVAIGATLSLPGVIFSNQTLLVMTHKEAFKDWPVDGVIGRTLCNCLVEINYENSILNLYDGIVANPEDLGEEFQMKFSYGIPVVE
;
A
#
# COMPACT_ATOMS: atom_id res chain seq x y z
N MET A 1 -46.42 68.78 -24.07
CA MET A 1 -45.51 68.21 -23.06
C MET A 1 -44.84 66.97 -23.63
N LYS A 2 -43.50 67.01 -23.73
CA LYS A 2 -42.53 65.90 -23.90
C LYS A 2 -42.69 65.04 -25.18
N THR A 3 -42.22 65.53 -26.33
CA THR A 3 -40.93 65.23 -27.02
C THR A 3 -40.84 63.78 -27.56
N LEU A 4 -41.00 63.52 -28.88
CA LEU A 4 -40.01 63.65 -30.00
C LEU A 4 -38.75 62.82 -29.69
N LEU A 5 -38.20 61.93 -30.55
CA LEU A 5 -37.75 62.16 -31.92
C LEU A 5 -36.86 60.96 -32.40
N LYS A 6 -37.16 60.38 -33.58
CA LYS A 6 -36.25 59.87 -34.67
C LYS A 6 -35.19 58.79 -34.33
N PHE A 7 -34.54 58.04 -35.24
CA PHE A 7 -34.40 57.96 -36.71
C PHE A 7 -33.82 56.54 -36.99
N LEU A 8 -34.24 55.85 -38.05
CA LEU A 8 -33.56 55.73 -39.34
C LEU A 8 -32.16 55.07 -39.31
N LEU A 9 -32.10 53.98 -40.08
CA LEU A 9 -30.97 53.19 -40.55
C LEU A 9 -29.76 54.02 -41.06
N LEU A 10 -28.55 53.66 -40.64
CA LEU A 10 -27.32 53.91 -41.42
C LEU A 10 -26.29 52.78 -41.15
N VAL A 11 -25.93 52.08 -42.22
CA VAL A 11 -24.80 51.14 -42.29
C VAL A 11 -23.51 51.94 -42.39
N VAL A 12 -22.53 51.66 -41.53
CA VAL A 12 -21.12 51.99 -41.79
C VAL A 12 -20.25 50.81 -41.37
N VAL A 13 -19.54 50.27 -42.36
CA VAL A 13 -18.45 49.28 -42.26
C VAL A 13 -17.19 50.01 -41.80
N PHE A 14 -16.46 49.46 -40.83
CA PHE A 14 -15.00 49.62 -40.75
C PHE A 14 -14.34 48.33 -40.24
N LEU A 15 -13.46 47.80 -41.09
CA LEU A 15 -12.47 46.77 -40.78
C LEU A 15 -11.51 47.27 -39.69
N SER A 16 -11.22 46.42 -38.70
CA SER A 16 -9.97 46.46 -37.94
C SER A 16 -9.51 45.03 -37.67
N ILE A 17 -8.45 44.64 -38.37
CA ILE A 17 -7.62 43.48 -38.05
C ILE A 17 -6.86 43.81 -36.77
N SER A 18 -7.02 42.99 -35.74
CA SER A 18 -6.03 42.86 -34.67
C SER A 18 -5.92 41.40 -34.29
N ALA A 19 -4.90 40.76 -34.83
CA ALA A 19 -4.34 39.54 -34.29
C ALA A 19 -3.71 39.88 -32.93
N CYS A 20 -4.33 39.41 -31.85
CA CYS A 20 -3.63 39.10 -30.62
C CYS A 20 -3.89 37.62 -30.34
N GLY A 21 -2.88 36.81 -30.62
CA GLY A 21 -2.88 35.41 -30.25
C GLY A 21 -2.95 35.30 -28.73
N ASN A 22 -4.07 34.80 -28.23
CA ASN A 22 -4.12 34.15 -26.94
C ASN A 22 -4.03 32.65 -27.17
N SER A 23 -2.82 32.14 -27.27
CA SER A 23 -2.53 30.76 -26.88
C SER A 23 -2.69 30.68 -25.35
N HIS A 24 -3.93 30.63 -24.89
CA HIS A 24 -4.22 30.07 -23.57
C HIS A 24 -4.15 28.56 -23.72
N SER A 25 -2.94 28.04 -23.55
CA SER A 25 -2.72 26.65 -23.20
C SER A 25 -3.51 26.37 -21.92
N PRO A 26 -4.45 25.42 -21.90
CA PRO A 26 -4.93 24.92 -20.62
C PRO A 26 -3.74 24.23 -19.94
N GLN A 27 -3.17 24.89 -18.93
CA GLN A 27 -2.32 24.23 -17.95
C GLN A 27 -3.18 23.15 -17.27
N GLN A 28 -3.11 21.92 -17.78
CA GLN A 28 -3.39 20.75 -16.98
C GLN A 28 -2.26 20.65 -15.96
N SER A 29 -2.46 21.28 -14.80
CA SER A 29 -1.77 20.88 -13.58
C SER A 29 -2.16 19.43 -13.34
N ALA A 30 -1.23 18.51 -13.57
CA ALA A 30 -1.34 17.15 -13.08
C ALA A 30 -1.42 17.23 -11.55
N GLU A 31 -2.64 17.15 -11.05
CA GLU A 31 -2.94 16.85 -9.67
C GLU A 31 -2.40 15.43 -9.43
N GLN A 32 -1.18 15.33 -8.90
CA GLN A 32 -0.71 14.08 -8.32
C GLN A 32 -1.53 13.84 -7.05
N VAL A 33 -2.74 13.33 -7.23
CA VAL A 33 -3.42 12.59 -6.19
C VAL A 33 -2.56 11.35 -5.97
N SER A 34 -1.76 11.37 -4.90
CA SER A 34 -1.21 10.14 -4.33
C SER A 34 -2.40 9.21 -4.14
N ALA A 35 -2.50 8.15 -4.95
CA ALA A 35 -3.55 7.15 -4.77
C ALA A 35 -3.46 6.62 -3.32
N ALA A 36 -4.59 6.21 -2.74
CA ALA A 36 -4.56 5.51 -1.46
C ALA A 36 -4.11 4.06 -1.67
N ALA A 37 -3.55 3.44 -0.63
CA ALA A 37 -3.37 1.98 -0.61
C ALA A 37 -4.72 1.29 -0.91
N SER A 38 -4.70 0.27 -1.76
CA SER A 38 -5.92 -0.42 -2.18
C SER A 38 -5.69 -1.92 -2.37
N VAL A 39 -6.75 -2.70 -2.21
CA VAL A 39 -6.77 -4.16 -2.43
C VAL A 39 -7.69 -4.48 -3.61
N ARG A 40 -7.29 -5.48 -4.41
CA ARG A 40 -8.08 -5.99 -5.52
C ARG A 40 -7.94 -7.50 -5.62
N PHE A 41 -9.06 -8.21 -5.55
CA PHE A 41 -9.13 -9.63 -5.86
C PHE A 41 -9.16 -9.86 -7.37
N THR A 42 -8.47 -10.90 -7.83
CA THR A 42 -8.37 -11.24 -9.26
C THR A 42 -9.61 -11.97 -9.78
N SER A 43 -10.38 -12.58 -8.89
CA SER A 43 -11.66 -13.21 -9.17
C SER A 43 -12.59 -13.06 -7.97
N GLY A 44 -13.84 -12.66 -8.21
CA GLY A 44 -14.84 -12.54 -7.15
C GLY A 44 -14.38 -11.60 -6.02
N ASN A 45 -14.58 -12.05 -4.78
CA ASN A 45 -14.35 -11.29 -3.55
C ASN A 45 -13.40 -12.02 -2.57
N SER A 46 -12.57 -12.93 -3.08
CA SER A 46 -11.65 -13.72 -2.23
C SER A 46 -10.43 -14.24 -2.98
N ALA A 47 -9.39 -14.55 -2.22
CA ALA A 47 -8.19 -15.25 -2.63
C ALA A 47 -7.94 -16.38 -1.63
N CYS A 48 -8.15 -17.61 -2.08
CA CYS A 48 -8.11 -18.79 -1.22
C CYS A 48 -6.94 -19.70 -1.57
N ARG A 49 -6.55 -20.57 -0.63
CA ARG A 49 -5.50 -21.59 -0.79
C ARG A 49 -4.13 -20.99 -1.08
N ILE A 50 -3.83 -19.84 -0.50
CA ILE A 50 -2.49 -19.25 -0.54
C ILE A 50 -1.61 -20.09 0.39
N PRO A 51 -0.56 -20.76 -0.12
CA PRO A 51 0.29 -21.59 0.72
C PRO A 51 1.20 -20.72 1.60
N PHE A 52 1.49 -21.20 2.80
CA PHE A 52 2.51 -20.64 3.68
C PHE A 52 3.35 -21.75 4.31
N GLN A 53 4.42 -21.38 5.02
CA GLN A 53 5.24 -22.29 5.81
C GLN A 53 5.35 -21.77 7.25
N ILE A 54 5.52 -22.68 8.21
CA ILE A 54 5.94 -22.33 9.57
C ILE A 54 7.41 -22.72 9.72
N VAL A 55 8.26 -21.76 10.04
CA VAL A 55 9.68 -21.99 10.36
C VAL A 55 9.99 -21.25 11.65
N ASP A 56 10.52 -21.96 12.65
CA ASP A 56 10.83 -21.41 13.97
C ASP A 56 9.67 -20.57 14.55
N GLU A 57 8.45 -21.13 14.48
CA GLU A 57 7.19 -20.51 14.97
C GLU A 57 6.73 -19.27 14.19
N LEU A 58 7.41 -18.90 13.10
CA LEU A 58 7.05 -17.78 12.24
C LEU A 58 6.31 -18.26 10.99
N MET A 59 5.20 -17.60 10.68
CA MET A 59 4.44 -17.82 9.45
C MET A 59 5.08 -17.08 8.29
N ILE A 60 5.59 -17.82 7.30
CA ILE A 60 6.27 -17.30 6.12
C ILE A 60 5.34 -17.42 4.92
N VAL A 61 5.07 -16.30 4.27
CA VAL A 61 4.17 -16.18 3.12
C VAL A 61 4.96 -15.68 1.90
N PRO A 62 4.86 -16.35 0.74
CA PRO A 62 5.47 -15.88 -0.49
C PRO A 62 4.68 -14.70 -1.06
N VAL A 63 5.34 -13.56 -1.24
CA VAL A 63 4.75 -12.32 -1.77
C VAL A 63 5.55 -11.85 -2.97
N THR A 64 4.87 -11.60 -4.08
CA THR A 64 5.48 -11.02 -5.28
C THR A 64 5.45 -9.50 -5.19
N VAL A 65 6.62 -8.87 -5.31
CA VAL A 65 6.78 -7.42 -5.32
C VAL A 65 6.95 -6.93 -6.75
N ASN A 66 6.17 -5.90 -7.11
CA ASN A 66 6.18 -5.25 -8.43
C ASN A 66 6.15 -6.25 -9.60
N ASP A 67 5.36 -7.32 -9.47
CA ASP A 67 5.17 -8.38 -10.47
C ASP A 67 6.48 -9.05 -10.97
N SER A 68 7.59 -8.93 -10.22
CA SER A 68 8.92 -9.27 -10.72
C SER A 68 9.70 -10.20 -9.81
N LEU A 69 9.66 -9.98 -8.49
CA LEU A 69 10.44 -10.74 -7.52
C LEU A 69 9.53 -11.31 -6.45
N GLN A 70 9.56 -12.64 -6.29
CA GLN A 70 8.89 -13.30 -5.18
C GLN A 70 9.83 -13.36 -3.98
N LEU A 71 9.33 -12.92 -2.83
CA LEU A 71 10.04 -12.84 -1.56
C LEU A 71 9.29 -13.63 -0.50
N ASN A 72 10.02 -14.27 0.40
CA ASN A 72 9.49 -14.96 1.56
C ASN A 72 9.39 -13.97 2.73
N LEU A 73 8.18 -13.53 3.05
CA LEU A 73 7.95 -12.54 4.10
C LEU A 73 7.31 -13.19 5.31
N ILE A 74 7.78 -12.83 6.51
CA ILE A 74 7.08 -13.16 7.74
C ILE A 74 5.76 -12.40 7.76
N PHE A 75 4.67 -13.09 8.03
CA PHE A 75 3.41 -12.44 8.35
C PHE A 75 3.38 -12.08 9.85
N ASP A 76 3.61 -10.81 10.14
CA ASP A 76 3.58 -10.23 11.48
C ASP A 76 2.40 -9.25 11.59
N THR A 77 1.33 -9.65 12.27
CA THR A 77 0.15 -8.80 12.48
C THR A 77 0.46 -7.53 13.29
N GLY A 78 1.57 -7.50 14.02
CA GLY A 78 2.08 -6.31 14.72
C GLY A 78 2.79 -5.31 13.81
N PHE A 79 3.14 -5.69 12.58
CA PHE A 79 3.77 -4.79 11.62
C PHE A 79 2.75 -3.83 11.01
N GLY A 80 2.69 -2.62 11.58
CA GLY A 80 1.64 -1.63 11.28
C GLY A 80 1.77 -0.81 10.00
N THR A 81 2.82 -1.01 9.19
CA THR A 81 3.00 -0.22 7.96
C THR A 81 2.15 -0.77 6.81
N GLU A 82 1.46 0.12 6.09
CA GLU A 82 0.76 -0.18 4.82
C GLU A 82 1.79 -0.51 3.71
N GLY A 83 2.31 -1.73 3.76
CA GLY A 83 3.22 -2.34 2.81
C GLY A 83 4.08 -3.41 3.47
N ALA A 84 5.38 -3.41 3.17
CA ALA A 84 6.32 -4.43 3.65
C ALA A 84 7.66 -3.81 4.08
N MET A 85 8.35 -4.48 5.00
CA MET A 85 9.76 -4.22 5.28
C MET A 85 10.62 -5.29 4.62
N LEU A 86 11.67 -4.90 3.92
CA LEU A 86 12.65 -5.77 3.27
C LEU A 86 13.97 -5.67 4.03
N PHE A 87 14.59 -6.80 4.33
CA PHE A 87 15.75 -6.87 5.22
C PHE A 87 17.11 -6.68 4.52
N ASP A 88 17.15 -6.78 3.19
CA ASP A 88 18.38 -6.60 2.42
C ASP A 88 18.23 -5.44 1.41
N ALA A 89 19.19 -4.51 1.44
CA ALA A 89 19.27 -3.40 0.48
C ALA A 89 19.45 -3.89 -0.96
N GLU A 90 20.07 -5.05 -1.18
CA GLU A 90 20.25 -5.66 -2.50
C GLU A 90 18.90 -6.03 -3.15
N ILE A 91 17.88 -6.36 -2.36
CA ILE A 91 16.51 -6.58 -2.85
C ILE A 91 15.98 -5.30 -3.50
N GLY A 92 16.17 -4.15 -2.84
CA GLY A 92 15.75 -2.87 -3.39
C GLY A 92 16.49 -2.49 -4.67
N THR A 93 17.79 -2.82 -4.77
CA THR A 93 18.56 -2.68 -6.02
C THR A 93 18.01 -3.59 -7.13
N THR A 94 17.72 -4.85 -6.82
CA THR A 94 17.18 -5.83 -7.77
C THR A 94 15.82 -5.40 -8.32
N LEU A 95 14.97 -4.86 -7.45
CA LEU A 95 13.66 -4.30 -7.80
C LEU A 95 13.72 -2.94 -8.50
N GLY A 96 14.90 -2.32 -8.62
CA GLY A 96 15.08 -1.00 -9.22
C GLY A 96 14.33 0.11 -8.47
N LEU A 97 14.20 0.00 -7.15
CA LEU A 97 13.40 0.92 -6.34
C LEU A 97 13.99 2.33 -6.33
N LYS A 98 13.09 3.32 -6.31
CA LYS A 98 13.44 4.72 -6.10
C LYS A 98 13.02 5.12 -4.70
N TYR A 99 13.99 5.53 -3.89
CA TYR A 99 13.74 5.94 -2.52
C TYR A 99 13.34 7.42 -2.46
N VAL A 100 12.28 7.71 -1.71
CA VAL A 100 11.73 9.06 -1.54
C VAL A 100 12.12 9.70 -0.21
N SER A 101 12.48 8.88 0.78
CA SER A 101 12.92 9.34 2.11
C SER A 101 13.67 8.22 2.86
N GLN A 102 14.07 8.51 4.09
CA GLN A 102 14.55 7.52 5.06
C GLN A 102 13.69 7.56 6.32
N ALA A 103 13.45 6.40 6.90
CA ALA A 103 12.77 6.23 8.17
C ALA A 103 13.76 5.73 9.24
N VAL A 104 13.61 6.26 10.45
CA VAL A 104 14.26 5.71 11.63
C VAL A 104 13.26 4.76 12.30
N LEU A 105 13.66 3.51 12.45
CA LEU A 105 12.84 2.44 12.99
C LEU A 105 13.19 2.24 14.47
N GLY A 106 12.18 2.33 15.33
CA GLY A 106 12.26 1.84 16.70
C GLY A 106 12.04 0.33 16.70
N GLY A 107 12.98 -0.43 17.27
CA GLY A 107 12.83 -1.88 17.41
C GLY A 107 12.05 -2.25 18.68
N GLY A 108 11.23 -3.32 18.61
CA GLY A 108 10.47 -3.84 19.76
C GLY A 108 11.31 -4.44 20.91
N GLY A 109 12.65 -4.38 20.86
CA GLY A 109 13.52 -5.04 21.82
C GLY A 109 14.93 -4.46 22.02
N GLY A 110 15.24 -3.22 21.60
CA GLY A 110 16.62 -2.72 21.77
C GLY A 110 16.87 -1.25 21.46
N VAL A 111 17.99 -0.77 22.01
CA VAL A 111 18.39 0.63 22.29
C VAL A 111 18.93 1.41 21.07
N ASP A 112 19.16 0.72 19.94
CA ASP A 112 19.77 1.30 18.75
C ASP A 112 18.76 1.51 17.62
N ASN A 113 18.68 2.75 17.16
CA ASN A 113 17.88 3.15 16.02
C ASN A 113 18.38 2.48 14.74
N LYS A 114 17.51 1.75 14.04
CA LYS A 114 17.80 1.22 12.70
C LYS A 114 17.28 2.19 11.64
N THR A 115 17.89 2.21 10.46
CA THR A 115 17.42 3.06 9.35
C THR A 115 16.93 2.20 8.19
N ALA A 116 15.88 2.68 7.53
CA ALA A 116 15.36 2.09 6.31
C ALA A 116 15.14 3.17 5.25
N ASN A 117 15.46 2.86 3.99
CA ASN A 117 15.06 3.67 2.85
C ASN A 117 13.58 3.41 2.55
N VAL A 118 12.85 4.46 2.20
CA VAL A 118 11.41 4.38 1.93
C VAL A 118 11.17 4.47 0.43
N ALA A 119 10.53 3.47 -0.16
CA ALA A 119 9.97 3.53 -1.51
C ALA A 119 8.43 3.46 -1.43
N ILE A 120 7.75 4.16 -2.33
CA ILE A 120 6.28 4.25 -2.36
C ILE A 120 5.75 3.82 -3.72
N GLY A 121 4.46 3.49 -3.79
CA GLY A 121 3.81 3.11 -5.05
C GLY A 121 4.06 1.67 -5.48
N ALA A 122 4.57 0.83 -4.57
CA ALA A 122 4.82 -0.58 -4.86
C ALA A 122 3.52 -1.37 -5.01
N THR A 123 3.61 -2.49 -5.73
CA THR A 123 2.56 -3.50 -5.77
C THR A 123 3.04 -4.75 -5.03
N LEU A 124 2.19 -5.29 -4.15
CA LEU A 124 2.40 -6.57 -3.47
C LEU A 124 1.31 -7.52 -3.94
N SER A 125 1.65 -8.74 -4.34
CA SER A 125 0.66 -9.71 -4.81
C SER A 125 0.89 -11.10 -4.24
N LEU A 126 -0.22 -11.79 -4.01
CA LEU A 126 -0.29 -13.20 -3.65
C LEU A 126 -1.24 -13.89 -4.64
N PRO A 127 -1.25 -15.23 -4.73
CA PRO A 127 -2.21 -15.93 -5.57
C PRO A 127 -3.64 -15.44 -5.29
N GLY A 128 -4.28 -14.84 -6.30
CA GLY A 128 -5.66 -14.39 -6.20
C GLY A 128 -5.87 -12.93 -5.78
N VAL A 129 -4.87 -12.22 -5.26
CA VAL A 129 -5.04 -10.85 -4.71
C VAL A 129 -3.85 -9.93 -5.01
N ILE A 130 -4.13 -8.65 -5.22
CA ILE A 130 -3.15 -7.61 -5.46
C ILE A 130 -3.41 -6.42 -4.52
N PHE A 131 -2.35 -5.94 -3.89
CA PHE A 131 -2.31 -4.73 -3.09
C PHE A 131 -1.50 -3.68 -3.82
N SER A 132 -2.12 -2.55 -4.14
CA SER A 132 -1.50 -1.47 -4.89
C SER A 132 -1.17 -0.28 -3.99
N ASN A 133 -0.20 0.52 -4.44
CA ASN A 133 0.23 1.73 -3.77
C ASN A 133 0.70 1.50 -2.33
N GLN A 134 1.57 0.49 -2.18
CA GLN A 134 2.16 0.07 -0.91
C GLN A 134 3.49 0.79 -0.65
N THR A 135 3.88 0.89 0.62
CA THR A 135 5.17 1.42 1.05
C THR A 135 6.16 0.28 1.31
N LEU A 136 7.35 0.37 0.74
CA LEU A 136 8.45 -0.55 1.03
C LEU A 136 9.47 0.15 1.92
N LEU A 137 9.71 -0.41 3.10
CA LEU A 137 10.80 -0.03 4.00
C LEU A 137 11.98 -0.96 3.73
N VAL A 138 13.07 -0.47 3.16
CA VAL A 138 14.23 -1.29 2.82
C VAL A 138 15.36 -1.01 3.81
N MET A 139 15.70 -2.01 4.61
CA MET A 139 16.79 -1.93 5.58
C MET A 139 18.11 -1.57 4.88
N THR A 140 18.85 -0.63 5.46
CA THR A 140 20.18 -0.25 4.97
C THR A 140 21.27 -1.26 5.36
N HIS A 141 20.99 -2.07 6.38
CA HIS A 141 21.93 -2.92 7.09
C HIS A 141 21.27 -4.27 7.40
N LYS A 142 21.81 -5.36 6.85
CA LYS A 142 21.24 -6.71 6.95
C LYS A 142 21.74 -7.52 8.14
N GLU A 143 22.70 -7.00 8.90
CA GLU A 143 23.47 -7.73 9.92
C GLU A 143 22.59 -8.37 10.98
N ALA A 144 21.44 -7.75 11.28
CA ALA A 144 20.47 -8.27 12.25
C ALA A 144 19.62 -9.44 11.74
N PHE A 145 19.57 -9.66 10.42
CA PHE A 145 18.73 -10.64 9.75
C PHE A 145 19.53 -11.61 8.87
N LYS A 146 20.87 -11.51 8.89
CA LYS A 146 21.76 -12.26 7.98
C LYS A 146 21.61 -13.79 8.06
N ASP A 147 21.20 -14.30 9.22
CA ASP A 147 21.07 -15.73 9.50
C ASP A 147 19.62 -16.19 9.39
N TRP A 148 18.68 -15.28 9.07
CA TRP A 148 17.26 -15.60 8.93
C TRP A 148 16.94 -15.92 7.47
N PRO A 149 16.27 -17.05 7.18
CA PRO A 149 15.97 -17.46 5.81
C PRO A 149 14.73 -16.74 5.23
N VAL A 150 14.57 -15.45 5.52
CA VAL A 150 13.41 -14.64 5.11
C VAL A 150 13.87 -13.29 4.59
N ASP A 151 13.11 -12.76 3.64
CA ASP A 151 13.45 -11.53 2.92
C ASP A 151 12.89 -10.27 3.60
N GLY A 152 11.97 -10.45 4.55
CA GLY A 152 11.30 -9.32 5.19
C GLY A 152 10.06 -9.68 5.99
N VAL A 153 9.23 -8.67 6.24
CA VAL A 153 8.01 -8.72 7.04
C VAL A 153 6.87 -8.01 6.30
N ILE A 154 5.67 -8.60 6.37
CA ILE A 154 4.40 -8.02 5.95
C ILE A 154 3.39 -8.18 7.10
N GLY A 155 2.44 -7.27 7.21
CA GLY A 155 1.47 -7.30 8.31
C GLY A 155 0.17 -6.62 7.92
N ARG A 156 0.07 -5.35 8.32
CA ARG A 156 -1.10 -4.50 8.09
C ARG A 156 -1.70 -4.59 6.69
N THR A 157 -0.89 -4.69 5.64
CA THR A 157 -1.36 -4.88 4.26
C THR A 157 -2.33 -6.05 4.12
N LEU A 158 -2.00 -7.23 4.67
CA LEU A 158 -2.87 -8.41 4.58
C LEU A 158 -4.11 -8.26 5.47
N CYS A 159 -3.96 -7.60 6.61
CA CYS A 159 -5.05 -7.30 7.55
C CYS A 159 -6.06 -6.27 7.03
N ASN A 160 -5.84 -5.67 5.85
CA ASN A 160 -6.88 -4.93 5.14
C ASN A 160 -7.96 -5.85 4.54
N CYS A 161 -7.74 -7.17 4.57
CA CYS A 161 -8.73 -8.19 4.26
C CYS A 161 -9.22 -8.86 5.55
N LEU A 162 -10.33 -9.57 5.47
CA LEU A 162 -10.61 -10.63 6.44
C LEU A 162 -9.60 -11.77 6.20
N VAL A 163 -8.81 -12.07 7.21
CA VAL A 163 -7.74 -13.07 7.17
C VAL A 163 -8.20 -14.34 7.88
N GLU A 164 -8.18 -15.47 7.17
CA GLU A 164 -8.39 -16.80 7.75
C GLU A 164 -7.12 -17.62 7.60
N ILE A 165 -6.65 -18.18 8.71
CA ILE A 165 -5.42 -18.98 8.76
C ILE A 165 -5.78 -20.40 9.16
N ASN A 166 -5.55 -21.34 8.24
CA ASN A 166 -5.64 -22.77 8.52
C ASN A 166 -4.23 -23.32 8.76
N TYR A 167 -3.81 -23.33 10.03
CA TYR A 167 -2.48 -23.79 10.44
C TYR A 167 -2.22 -25.27 10.11
N GLU A 168 -3.22 -26.14 10.32
CA GLU A 168 -3.10 -27.57 10.06
C GLU A 168 -2.75 -27.87 8.60
N ASN A 169 -3.35 -27.13 7.67
CA ASN A 169 -3.11 -27.32 6.24
C ASN A 169 -2.12 -26.31 5.64
N SER A 170 -1.57 -25.40 6.44
CA SER A 170 -0.69 -24.31 6.00
C SER A 170 -1.29 -23.48 4.85
N ILE A 171 -2.56 -23.12 5.00
CA ILE A 171 -3.34 -22.36 4.01
C ILE A 171 -3.82 -21.04 4.59
N LEU A 172 -3.54 -19.96 3.87
CA LEU A 172 -4.08 -18.63 4.07
C LEU A 172 -5.23 -18.37 3.10
N ASN A 173 -6.34 -17.85 3.61
CA ASN A 173 -7.45 -17.33 2.81
C ASN A 173 -7.68 -15.86 3.15
N LEU A 174 -7.93 -15.05 2.12
CA LEU A 174 -8.18 -13.62 2.21
C LEU A 174 -9.53 -13.31 1.57
N TYR A 175 -10.39 -12.56 2.25
CA TYR A 175 -11.71 -12.18 1.76
C TYR A 175 -11.89 -10.67 1.74
N ASP A 176 -12.65 -10.19 0.76
CA ASP A 176 -13.10 -8.82 0.70
C ASP A 176 -14.13 -8.56 1.81
N GLY A 177 -13.91 -7.49 2.58
CA GLY A 177 -14.89 -6.97 3.52
C GLY A 177 -14.68 -7.34 5.00
N ILE A 178 -15.60 -6.80 5.78
CA ILE A 178 -15.75 -6.95 7.22
C ILE A 178 -16.89 -7.94 7.44
N VAL A 179 -16.73 -8.88 8.36
CA VAL A 179 -17.80 -9.80 8.71
C VAL A 179 -18.90 -9.02 9.42
N ALA A 180 -20.13 -9.12 8.88
CA ALA A 180 -21.27 -8.38 9.39
C ALA A 180 -21.56 -8.69 10.87
N ASN A 181 -21.34 -9.96 11.26
CA ASN A 181 -21.50 -10.48 12.61
C ASN A 181 -20.21 -11.25 12.99
N PRO A 182 -19.20 -10.60 13.57
CA PRO A 182 -17.95 -11.25 13.98
C PRO A 182 -18.16 -12.45 14.92
N GLU A 183 -19.23 -12.42 15.72
CA GLU A 183 -19.66 -13.52 16.60
C GLU A 183 -20.00 -14.82 15.85
N ASP A 184 -20.34 -14.74 14.56
CA ASP A 184 -20.59 -15.92 13.73
C ASP A 184 -19.28 -16.61 13.30
N LEU A 185 -18.11 -15.95 13.47
CA LEU A 185 -16.80 -16.50 13.10
C LEU A 185 -16.14 -17.30 14.22
N GLY A 186 -16.50 -17.05 15.48
CA GLY A 186 -15.87 -17.70 16.61
C GLY A 186 -16.04 -16.94 17.92
N GLU A 187 -15.26 -17.38 18.90
CA GLU A 187 -15.24 -16.81 20.24
C GLU A 187 -14.30 -15.62 20.31
N GLU A 188 -14.77 -14.52 20.90
CA GLU A 188 -13.93 -13.37 21.19
C GLU A 188 -13.09 -13.65 22.44
N PHE A 189 -11.76 -13.58 22.29
CA PHE A 189 -10.84 -13.68 23.42
C PHE A 189 -10.41 -12.29 23.87
N GLN A 190 -10.58 -12.00 25.16
CA GLN A 190 -10.08 -10.77 25.76
C GLN A 190 -8.55 -10.83 25.84
N MET A 191 -7.89 -10.02 25.02
CA MET A 191 -6.44 -9.87 25.07
C MET A 191 -6.04 -8.74 26.03
N LYS A 192 -5.00 -8.98 26.83
CA LYS A 192 -4.31 -7.97 27.63
C LYS A 192 -2.87 -7.86 27.18
N PHE A 193 -2.25 -6.69 27.35
CA PHE A 193 -0.82 -6.54 27.14
C PHE A 193 -0.08 -6.67 28.47
N SER A 194 0.82 -7.65 28.55
CA SER A 194 1.74 -7.83 29.67
C SER A 194 3.16 -7.62 29.16
N TYR A 195 3.87 -6.60 29.67
CA TYR A 195 5.20 -6.20 29.18
C TYR A 195 5.28 -5.96 27.66
N GLY A 196 4.19 -5.47 27.05
CA GLY A 196 4.10 -5.24 25.60
C GLY A 196 3.79 -6.50 24.79
N ILE A 197 3.58 -7.64 25.44
CA ILE A 197 3.21 -8.91 24.80
C ILE A 197 1.69 -9.11 24.95
N PRO A 198 0.93 -9.34 23.86
CA PRO A 198 -0.47 -9.69 23.97
C PRO A 198 -0.61 -11.10 24.58
N VAL A 199 -1.43 -11.21 25.62
CA VAL A 199 -1.75 -12.46 26.31
C VAL A 199 -3.26 -12.63 26.36
N VAL A 200 -3.72 -13.86 26.17
CA VAL A 200 -5.10 -14.29 26.40
C VAL A 200 -5.10 -15.00 27.76
N GLU A 201 -5.93 -14.52 28.70
CA GLU A 201 -6.10 -15.09 30.05
C GLU A 201 -7.42 -15.87 30.16
#